data_AF-A0A7C6PM08-F1
#
_entry.id   AF-A0A7C6PM08-F1
#
_cell.length_a   1.000
_cell.length_b   1.000
_cell.length_c   1.000
_cell.angle_alpha   90.00
_cell.angle_beta   90.00
_cell.angle_gamma   90.00
#
_symmetry.space_group_name_H-M   'P 1'
#
loop_
_entity.id
_entity.type
_entity.pdbx_description
1 polymer ?
#
loop_
_entity_poly.entity_id
_entity_poly.type
_entity_poly.pdbx_seq_one_letter_code
_entity_poly.pdbx_strand_id
1 'polypeptide(L)'
;MTPDLTRFTGNEPGPVASLQALQDLAWKHKVMPADAANMTQEFASGQGALYGDGTWGIQILLQSKETWDFAPFFQVPGYRAAGAIPGLVANLPAWAELMRQAAGNRQLNFGLLLEEVQNFGMVLQVRKLPAWDAIDRAMRPVVWSVFQNQLPAQQAMDQVAPQINKLLAEAMAGKKQ
;
A
#
# COMPACT_ATOMS: atom_id res chain seq x y z
N MET A 1 -25.02 8.16 0.17
CA MET A 1 -23.85 7.29 -0.12
C MET A 1 -23.69 7.23 -1.63
N THR A 2 -22.46 7.27 -2.15
CA THR A 2 -22.21 7.30 -3.59
C THR A 2 -22.35 5.89 -4.22
N PRO A 3 -22.76 5.79 -5.50
CA PRO A 3 -23.02 4.50 -6.17
C PRO A 3 -21.80 3.59 -6.31
N ASP A 4 -20.59 4.12 -6.16
CA ASP A 4 -19.31 3.41 -6.36
C ASP A 4 -18.93 2.46 -5.21
N LEU A 5 -19.57 2.55 -4.03
CA LEU A 5 -19.35 1.64 -2.90
C LEU A 5 -20.24 0.39 -2.92
N THR A 6 -20.80 0.05 -4.09
CA THR A 6 -21.76 -1.06 -4.24
C THR A 6 -21.11 -2.34 -4.75
N ARG A 7 -19.85 -2.27 -5.18
CA ARG A 7 -19.16 -3.39 -5.82
C ARG A 7 -17.69 -3.42 -5.42
N PHE A 8 -17.19 -4.63 -5.25
CA PHE A 8 -15.77 -4.88 -5.14
C PHE A 8 -15.09 -4.75 -6.51
N THR A 9 -14.07 -3.90 -6.58
CA THR A 9 -13.26 -3.68 -7.78
C THR A 9 -11.86 -4.29 -7.68
N GLY A 10 -11.53 -4.95 -6.57
CA GLY A 10 -10.19 -5.50 -6.32
C GLY A 10 -9.78 -6.64 -7.25
N ASN A 11 -10.71 -7.23 -8.01
CA ASN A 11 -10.44 -8.23 -9.04
C ASN A 11 -10.48 -7.68 -10.47
N GLU A 12 -10.55 -6.35 -10.63
CA GLU A 12 -10.37 -5.71 -11.94
C GLU A 12 -8.89 -5.73 -12.38
N PRO A 13 -8.60 -5.57 -13.69
CA PRO A 13 -7.24 -5.67 -14.22
C PRO A 13 -6.20 -4.79 -13.52
N GLY A 14 -6.57 -3.57 -13.10
CA GLY A 14 -5.65 -2.64 -12.44
C GLY A 14 -5.19 -3.10 -11.06
N PRO A 15 -6.11 -3.28 -10.10
CA PRO A 15 -5.77 -3.80 -8.77
C PRO A 15 -5.04 -5.15 -8.82
N VAL A 16 -5.45 -6.05 -9.71
CA VAL A 16 -4.78 -7.35 -9.90
C VAL A 16 -3.36 -7.16 -10.41
N ALA A 17 -3.14 -6.32 -11.43
CA ALA A 17 -1.81 -6.08 -11.96
C ALA A 17 -0.88 -5.42 -10.92
N SER A 18 -1.39 -4.51 -10.09
CA SER A 18 -0.65 -3.93 -8.97
C SER A 18 -0.25 -4.96 -7.92
N LEU A 19 -1.17 -5.83 -7.52
CA LEU A 19 -0.87 -6.89 -6.56
C LEU A 19 0.12 -7.91 -7.13
N GLN A 20 -0.02 -8.27 -8.42
CA GLN A 20 0.92 -9.14 -9.12
C GLN A 20 2.31 -8.52 -9.21
N ALA A 21 2.42 -7.22 -9.49
CA ALA A 21 3.70 -6.53 -9.55
C ALA A 21 4.46 -6.60 -8.21
N LEU A 22 3.75 -6.45 -7.08
CA LEU A 22 4.36 -6.61 -5.75
C LEU A 22 4.87 -8.05 -5.52
N GLN A 23 4.09 -9.06 -5.91
CA GLN A 23 4.52 -10.46 -5.85
C GLN A 23 5.77 -10.70 -6.73
N ASP A 24 5.77 -10.19 -7.95
CA ASP A 24 6.88 -10.33 -8.90
C ASP A 24 8.15 -9.65 -8.36
N LEU A 25 8.06 -8.47 -7.74
CA LEU A 25 9.21 -7.78 -7.15
C LEU A 25 9.90 -8.63 -6.07
N ALA A 26 9.12 -9.31 -5.23
CA ALA A 26 9.64 -10.17 -4.16
C ALA A 26 10.17 -11.51 -4.70
N TRP A 27 9.38 -12.22 -5.51
CA TRP A 27 9.64 -13.64 -5.82
C TRP A 27 10.32 -13.89 -7.15
N LYS A 28 10.02 -13.08 -8.16
CA LYS A 28 10.58 -13.22 -9.52
C LYS A 28 11.84 -12.40 -9.69
N HIS A 29 11.79 -11.13 -9.31
CA HIS A 29 12.90 -10.18 -9.46
C HIS A 29 13.83 -10.18 -8.24
N LYS A 30 13.35 -10.63 -7.08
CA LYS A 30 14.13 -10.73 -5.82
C LYS A 30 14.76 -9.39 -5.43
N VAL A 31 14.03 -8.30 -5.66
CA VAL A 31 14.46 -6.94 -5.32
C VAL A 31 13.72 -6.42 -4.10
N MET A 32 12.67 -7.09 -3.64
CA MET A 32 11.88 -6.72 -2.47
C MET A 32 11.90 -7.86 -1.45
N PRO A 33 11.88 -7.58 -0.13
CA PRO A 33 11.78 -8.60 0.89
C PRO A 33 10.55 -9.50 0.68
N ALA A 34 10.70 -10.80 0.95
CA ALA A 34 9.68 -11.80 0.67
C ALA A 34 8.81 -12.12 1.90
N ASP A 35 9.34 -11.90 3.12
CA ASP A 35 8.54 -12.04 4.32
C ASP A 35 7.73 -10.77 4.56
N ALA A 36 6.48 -10.80 4.08
CA ALA A 36 5.56 -9.69 4.23
C ALA A 36 5.35 -9.24 5.69
N ALA A 37 5.59 -10.10 6.70
CA ALA A 37 5.47 -9.73 8.12
C ALA A 37 6.69 -8.95 8.64
N ASN A 38 7.86 -9.10 8.01
CA ASN A 38 9.14 -8.60 8.50
C ASN A 38 9.86 -7.70 7.48
N MET A 39 9.15 -7.23 6.45
CA MET A 39 9.76 -6.51 5.32
C MET A 39 10.59 -5.29 5.73
N THR A 40 10.15 -4.51 6.73
CA THR A 40 10.91 -3.35 7.21
C THR A 40 12.28 -3.78 7.75
N GLN A 41 12.32 -4.84 8.56
CA GLN A 41 13.54 -5.36 9.17
C GLN A 41 14.44 -6.04 8.13
N GLU A 42 13.86 -6.78 7.19
CA GLU A 42 14.59 -7.39 6.08
C GLU A 42 15.26 -6.32 5.20
N PHE A 43 14.53 -5.26 4.82
CA PHE A 43 15.10 -4.14 4.07
C PHE A 43 16.17 -3.40 4.89
N ALA A 44 15.89 -3.11 6.17
CA ALA A 44 16.84 -2.44 7.07
C ALA A 44 18.13 -3.25 7.32
N SER A 45 18.14 -4.56 7.01
CA SER A 45 19.31 -5.43 7.10
C SER A 45 19.95 -5.77 5.75
N GLY A 46 19.53 -5.09 4.68
CA GLY A 46 20.11 -5.24 3.34
C GLY A 46 19.61 -6.44 2.55
N GLN A 47 18.50 -7.08 2.96
CA GLN A 47 17.95 -8.26 2.28
C GLN A 47 17.04 -7.93 1.08
N GLY A 48 16.82 -6.63 0.80
CA GLY A 48 16.07 -6.17 -0.37
C GLY A 48 16.61 -4.85 -0.88
N ALA A 49 16.47 -4.61 -2.18
CA ALA A 49 16.86 -3.35 -2.83
C ALA A 49 15.72 -2.32 -2.83
N LEU A 50 14.47 -2.77 -2.71
CA LEU A 50 13.25 -1.98 -2.72
C LEU A 50 12.35 -2.40 -1.56
N TYR A 51 11.65 -1.43 -0.98
CA TYR A 51 10.65 -1.68 0.04
C TYR A 51 9.54 -0.63 -0.07
N GLY A 52 8.29 -1.09 -0.25
CA GLY A 52 7.11 -0.23 -0.22
C GLY A 52 6.48 -0.26 1.16
N ASP A 53 6.44 0.87 1.85
CA ASP A 53 5.81 1.03 3.16
C ASP A 53 5.28 2.44 3.37
N GLY A 54 4.56 2.65 4.47
CA GLY A 54 4.20 3.98 4.93
C GLY A 54 5.32 4.70 5.67
N THR A 55 5.09 5.98 5.94
CA THR A 55 6.06 6.85 6.63
C THR A 55 6.36 6.42 8.07
N TRP A 56 5.53 5.56 8.67
CA TRP A 56 5.75 4.99 10.00
C TRP A 56 7.02 4.12 10.07
N GLY A 57 7.45 3.50 8.97
CA GLY A 57 8.65 2.66 8.92
C GLY A 57 9.96 3.45 8.96
N ILE A 58 9.95 4.76 8.65
CA ILE A 58 11.16 5.59 8.50
C ILE A 58 12.03 5.57 9.77
N GLN A 59 11.43 5.58 10.96
CA GLN A 59 12.21 5.58 12.20
C GLN A 59 13.07 4.32 12.35
N ILE A 60 12.56 3.16 11.93
CA ILE A 60 13.31 1.90 11.92
C ILE A 60 14.45 2.01 10.89
N LEU A 61 14.17 2.56 9.71
CA LEU A 61 15.16 2.71 8.63
C LEU A 61 16.27 3.70 8.98
N LEU A 62 15.99 4.74 9.78
CA LEU A 62 17.02 5.66 10.27
C LEU A 62 18.03 4.99 11.22
N GLN A 63 17.65 3.85 11.83
CA GLN A 63 18.54 3.03 12.66
C GLN A 63 19.33 1.97 11.85
N SER A 64 18.95 1.71 10.61
CA SER A 64 19.64 0.78 9.71
C SER A 64 21.08 1.21 9.45
N LYS A 65 22.01 0.27 9.26
CA LYS A 65 23.37 0.60 8.79
C LYS A 65 23.47 0.74 7.27
N GLU A 66 22.41 0.38 6.56
CA GLU A 66 22.37 0.40 5.11
C GLU A 66 22.18 1.83 4.57
N THR A 67 22.65 2.01 3.34
CA THR A 67 22.39 3.22 2.56
C THR A 67 21.08 3.02 1.81
N TRP A 68 20.14 3.94 2.02
CA TRP A 68 18.84 3.93 1.37
C TRP A 68 18.40 5.37 1.08
N ASP A 69 17.47 5.53 0.15
CA ASP A 69 16.81 6.79 -0.13
C ASP A 69 15.37 6.52 -0.60
N PHE A 70 14.57 7.57 -0.73
CA PHE A 70 13.22 7.48 -1.28
C PHE A 70 13.27 7.38 -2.81
N ALA A 71 12.34 6.61 -3.36
CA ALA A 71 12.07 6.53 -4.80
C ALA A 71 10.57 6.78 -5.05
N PRO A 72 10.19 7.25 -6.26
CA PRO A 72 8.77 7.38 -6.61
C PRO A 72 8.08 6.01 -6.52
N PHE A 73 6.77 6.01 -6.27
CA PHE A 73 6.02 4.75 -6.33
C PHE A 73 6.16 4.12 -7.72
N PHE A 74 6.42 2.81 -7.77
CA PHE A 74 6.45 2.10 -9.04
C PHE A 74 5.07 2.19 -9.71
N GLN A 75 5.06 2.36 -11.02
CA GLN A 75 3.83 2.47 -11.79
C GLN A 75 3.60 1.18 -12.56
N VAL A 76 2.37 0.69 -12.54
CA VAL A 76 1.95 -0.39 -13.43
C VAL A 76 1.51 0.24 -14.75
N PRO A 77 2.04 -0.17 -15.91
CA PRO A 77 1.65 0.39 -17.20
C PRO A 77 0.13 0.43 -17.38
N GLY A 78 -0.41 1.61 -17.71
CA GLY A 78 -1.84 1.83 -17.87
C GLY A 78 -2.61 2.18 -16.60
N TYR A 79 -1.96 2.16 -15.42
CA TYR A 79 -2.59 2.49 -14.14
C TYR A 79 -1.80 3.57 -13.41
N ARG A 80 -2.50 4.63 -12.99
CA ARG A 80 -1.91 5.67 -12.14
C ARG A 80 -1.87 5.19 -10.70
N ALA A 81 -0.76 5.45 -10.01
CA ALA A 81 -0.71 5.30 -8.56
C ALA A 81 -1.87 6.10 -7.95
N ALA A 82 -2.67 5.46 -7.11
CA ALA A 82 -3.84 6.09 -6.52
C ALA A 82 -3.50 7.00 -5.33
N GLY A 83 -2.22 7.40 -5.21
CA GLY A 83 -1.66 8.20 -4.12
C GLY A 83 -1.20 7.39 -2.90
N ALA A 84 -0.29 7.98 -2.13
CA ALA A 84 0.15 7.50 -0.83
C ALA A 84 -0.71 8.11 0.30
N ILE A 85 -1.00 7.33 1.34
CA ILE A 85 -1.86 7.68 2.50
C ILE A 85 -1.09 8.57 3.52
N PRO A 86 -1.78 9.22 4.48
CA PRO A 86 -2.14 10.62 4.51
C PRO A 86 -1.16 11.46 5.35
N GLY A 87 -0.43 12.37 4.72
CA GLY A 87 -0.12 13.63 5.40
C GLY A 87 -1.34 14.53 5.26
N LEU A 88 -1.86 15.12 6.34
CA LEU A 88 -2.53 16.42 6.16
C LEU A 88 -1.55 17.25 5.35
N VAL A 89 -1.88 17.64 4.11
CA VAL A 89 -0.96 18.39 3.24
C VAL A 89 -0.38 19.60 3.98
N ALA A 90 -1.21 20.20 4.84
CA ALA A 90 -0.83 21.27 5.75
C ALA A 90 0.32 20.93 6.71
N ASN A 91 0.44 19.67 7.16
CA ASN A 91 1.45 19.22 8.12
C ASN A 91 2.67 18.59 7.44
N LEU A 92 2.59 18.28 6.13
CA LEU A 92 3.66 17.58 5.43
C LEU A 92 5.00 18.33 5.44
N PRO A 93 5.05 19.67 5.24
CA PRO A 93 6.32 20.40 5.34
C PRO A 93 6.96 20.33 6.73
N ALA A 94 6.18 20.51 7.80
CA ALA A 94 6.67 20.45 9.16
C ALA A 94 7.12 19.03 9.55
N TRP A 95 6.39 18.01 9.11
CA TRP A 95 6.77 16.61 9.28
C TRP A 95 8.07 16.29 8.53
N ALA A 96 8.22 16.74 7.27
CA ALA A 96 9.43 16.51 6.49
C ALA A 96 10.65 17.15 7.17
N GLU A 97 10.48 18.34 7.75
CA GLU A 97 11.55 19.00 8.51
C GLU A 97 11.93 18.24 9.78
N LEU A 98 10.95 17.76 10.55
CA LEU A 98 11.20 16.90 11.71
C LEU A 98 12.00 15.64 11.31
N MET A 99 11.65 15.01 10.18
CA MET A 99 12.34 13.82 9.71
C MET A 99 13.76 14.11 9.20
N ARG A 100 14.00 15.27 8.57
CA ARG A 100 15.36 15.71 8.20
C ARG A 100 16.24 15.87 9.43
N GLN A 101 15.72 16.48 10.49
CA GLN A 101 16.45 16.62 11.75
C GLN A 101 16.75 15.25 12.37
N ALA A 102 15.77 14.33 12.37
CA ALA A 102 15.97 12.97 12.84
C ALA A 102 16.98 12.17 11.99
N ALA A 103 17.11 12.48 10.71
CA ALA A 103 18.06 11.83 9.80
C ALA A 103 19.53 12.19 10.07
N GLY A 104 19.79 13.24 10.86
CA GLY A 104 21.13 13.68 11.21
C GLY A 104 21.96 14.00 9.96
N ASN A 105 23.08 13.29 9.77
CA ASN A 105 23.97 13.50 8.63
C ASN A 105 23.54 12.76 7.35
N ARG A 106 22.46 11.97 7.38
CA ARG A 106 21.97 11.29 6.18
C ARG A 106 21.32 12.29 5.23
N GLN A 107 21.71 12.26 3.97
CA GLN A 107 21.15 13.10 2.92
C GLN A 107 19.99 12.38 2.21
N LEU A 108 18.87 12.20 2.92
CA LEU A 108 17.67 11.57 2.38
C LEU A 108 16.80 12.58 1.63
N ASN A 109 16.22 12.17 0.51
CA ASN A 109 15.35 13.01 -0.32
C ASN A 109 13.91 13.07 0.19
N PHE A 110 13.70 13.69 1.35
CA PHE A 110 12.35 13.98 1.85
C PHE A 110 11.55 14.94 0.95
N GLY A 111 12.23 15.64 0.03
CA GLY A 111 11.58 16.47 -0.99
C GLY A 111 10.70 15.65 -1.94
N LEU A 112 11.11 14.42 -2.23
CA LEU A 112 10.36 13.51 -3.09
C LEU A 112 8.98 13.17 -2.51
N LEU A 113 8.86 13.04 -1.18
CA LEU A 113 7.55 12.77 -0.54
C LEU A 113 6.58 13.96 -0.72
N LEU A 114 7.10 15.20 -0.68
CA LEU A 114 6.31 16.40 -0.95
C LEU A 114 5.86 16.42 -2.42
N GLU A 115 6.75 16.09 -3.35
CA GLU A 115 6.46 16.02 -4.78
C GLU A 115 5.43 14.92 -5.09
N GLU A 116 5.59 13.71 -4.56
CA GLU A 116 4.66 12.60 -4.76
C GLU A 116 3.27 12.95 -4.20
N VAL A 117 3.18 13.64 -3.06
CA VAL A 117 1.89 14.11 -2.52
C VAL A 117 1.32 15.28 -3.33
N GLN A 118 2.12 16.09 -4.00
CA GLN A 118 1.60 17.13 -4.90
C GLN A 118 1.08 16.53 -6.21
N ASN A 119 1.82 15.59 -6.80
CA ASN A 119 1.52 14.98 -8.09
C ASN A 119 0.46 13.89 -8.00
N PHE A 120 0.46 13.14 -6.90
CA PHE A 120 -0.41 12.00 -6.65
C PHE A 120 -1.14 12.14 -5.32
N GLY A 121 -1.38 13.39 -4.88
CA GLY A 121 -2.18 13.79 -3.72
C GLY A 121 -3.66 13.46 -3.89
N MET A 122 -3.94 12.24 -4.30
CA MET A 122 -5.20 11.61 -4.08
C MET A 122 -5.22 11.33 -2.58
N VAL A 123 -5.71 12.30 -1.81
CA VAL A 123 -6.74 11.95 -0.84
C VAL A 123 -7.85 11.30 -1.68
N LEU A 124 -7.62 10.06 -2.10
CA LEU A 124 -8.66 9.17 -2.53
C LEU A 124 -9.71 9.32 -1.44
N GLN A 125 -10.96 9.38 -1.86
CA GLN A 125 -12.09 9.51 -0.99
C GLN A 125 -12.13 8.26 -0.10
N VAL A 126 -11.27 8.19 0.92
CA VAL A 126 -11.16 7.13 1.91
C VAL A 126 -12.42 7.30 2.71
N ARG A 127 -13.43 6.57 2.26
CA ARG A 127 -14.76 6.61 2.82
C ARG A 127 -14.82 5.53 3.87
N LYS A 128 -15.41 5.89 5.01
CA LYS A 128 -15.76 4.91 6.03
C LYS A 128 -16.77 3.94 5.43
N LEU A 129 -16.37 2.68 5.31
CA LEU A 129 -17.23 1.58 4.91
C LEU A 129 -17.68 0.84 6.18
N PRO A 130 -18.98 0.76 6.49
CA PRO A 130 -19.46 0.12 7.72
C PRO A 130 -19.03 -1.35 7.86
N ALA A 131 -18.85 -2.05 6.73
CA ALA A 131 -18.42 -3.45 6.70
C ALA A 131 -16.89 -3.62 6.56
N TRP A 132 -16.09 -2.55 6.77
CA TRP A 132 -14.64 -2.61 6.59
C TRP A 132 -14.00 -3.76 7.36
N ASP A 133 -14.29 -3.93 8.65
CA ASP A 133 -13.66 -4.97 9.48
C ASP A 133 -13.99 -6.39 8.99
N ALA A 134 -15.20 -6.61 8.48
CA ALA A 134 -15.60 -7.89 7.92
C ALA A 134 -14.93 -8.14 6.56
N ILE A 135 -14.82 -7.10 5.72
CA ILE A 135 -14.17 -7.16 4.41
C ILE A 135 -12.68 -7.41 4.57
N ASP A 136 -12.01 -6.66 5.45
CA ASP A 136 -10.59 -6.84 5.75
C ASP A 136 -10.31 -8.25 6.30
N ARG A 137 -11.14 -8.76 7.22
CA ARG A 137 -11.00 -10.14 7.72
C ARG A 137 -11.11 -11.19 6.61
N ALA A 138 -11.97 -10.97 5.61
CA ALA A 138 -12.11 -11.88 4.47
C ALA A 138 -10.96 -11.72 3.45
N MET A 139 -10.55 -10.49 3.19
CA MET A 139 -9.57 -10.14 2.15
C MET A 139 -8.13 -10.42 2.58
N ARG A 140 -7.79 -10.15 3.85
CA ARG A 140 -6.41 -10.18 4.34
C ARG A 140 -5.70 -11.53 4.11
N PRO A 141 -6.29 -12.70 4.47
CA PRO A 141 -5.62 -13.98 4.23
C PRO A 141 -5.37 -14.26 2.75
N VAL A 142 -6.29 -13.81 1.89
CA VAL A 142 -6.22 -14.00 0.44
C VAL A 142 -5.11 -13.15 -0.15
N VAL A 143 -5.04 -11.87 0.20
CA VAL A 143 -3.93 -10.99 -0.20
C VAL A 143 -2.59 -11.51 0.32
N TRP A 144 -2.56 -12.03 1.56
CA TRP A 144 -1.36 -12.61 2.14
C TRP A 144 -0.85 -13.84 1.38
N SER A 145 -1.75 -14.69 0.90
CA SER A 145 -1.37 -15.84 0.06
C SER A 145 -0.66 -15.42 -1.23
N VAL A 146 -1.01 -14.23 -1.78
CA VAL A 146 -0.31 -13.67 -2.94
C VAL A 146 1.07 -13.18 -2.53
N PHE A 147 1.20 -12.43 -1.44
CA PHE A 147 2.51 -12.01 -0.93
C PHE A 147 3.43 -13.18 -0.58
N GLN A 148 2.88 -14.31 -0.14
CA GLN A 148 3.63 -15.54 0.14
C GLN A 148 3.86 -16.44 -1.09
N ASN A 149 3.53 -15.95 -2.29
CA ASN A 149 3.65 -16.69 -3.55
C ASN A 149 2.90 -18.04 -3.58
N GLN A 150 1.81 -18.15 -2.83
CA GLN A 150 0.97 -19.35 -2.77
C GLN A 150 -0.12 -19.33 -3.84
N LEU A 151 -0.64 -18.13 -4.18
CA LEU A 151 -1.65 -17.95 -5.22
C LEU A 151 -1.26 -16.82 -6.19
N PRO A 152 -1.58 -16.94 -7.49
CA PRO A 152 -1.55 -15.82 -8.42
C PRO A 152 -2.55 -14.73 -8.01
N ALA A 153 -2.22 -13.46 -8.27
CA ALA A 153 -3.05 -12.33 -7.85
C ALA A 153 -4.50 -12.41 -8.37
N GLN A 154 -4.69 -12.71 -9.67
CA GLN A 154 -6.04 -12.80 -10.26
C GLN A 154 -6.88 -13.87 -9.57
N GLN A 155 -6.32 -15.07 -9.38
CA GLN A 155 -7.02 -16.19 -8.74
C GLN A 155 -7.43 -15.84 -7.31
N ALA A 156 -6.53 -15.23 -6.53
CA ALA A 156 -6.81 -14.82 -5.17
C ALA A 156 -7.96 -13.80 -5.12
N MET A 157 -7.89 -12.75 -5.94
CA MET A 157 -8.91 -11.69 -5.93
C MET A 157 -10.28 -12.16 -6.44
N ASP A 158 -10.33 -13.08 -7.41
CA ASP A 158 -11.57 -13.70 -7.87
C ASP A 158 -12.21 -14.60 -6.81
N GLN A 159 -11.41 -15.32 -6.02
CA GLN A 159 -11.93 -16.17 -4.94
C GLN A 159 -12.66 -15.37 -3.87
N VAL A 160 -12.16 -14.17 -3.51
CA VAL A 160 -12.74 -13.36 -2.42
C VAL A 160 -13.83 -12.41 -2.89
N ALA A 161 -13.89 -12.08 -4.19
CA ALA A 161 -14.82 -11.11 -4.74
C ALA A 161 -16.30 -11.40 -4.42
N PRO A 162 -16.84 -12.63 -4.53
CA PRO A 162 -18.23 -12.91 -4.20
C PRO A 162 -18.58 -12.62 -2.73
N GLN A 163 -17.68 -12.96 -1.81
CA GLN A 163 -17.87 -12.73 -0.38
C GLN A 163 -17.86 -11.23 -0.05
N ILE A 164 -16.94 -10.46 -0.64
CA ILE A 164 -16.88 -9.01 -0.41
C ILE A 164 -18.12 -8.33 -0.99
N ASN A 165 -18.55 -8.71 -2.20
CA ASN A 165 -19.77 -8.17 -2.81
C ASN A 165 -21.02 -8.45 -1.95
N LYS A 166 -21.10 -9.62 -1.32
CA LYS A 166 -22.17 -9.94 -0.36
C LYS A 166 -22.14 -9.01 0.86
N LEU A 167 -20.96 -8.82 1.48
CA LEU A 167 -20.79 -7.93 2.64
C LEU A 167 -21.14 -6.48 2.30
N LEU A 168 -20.77 -6.01 1.11
CA LEU A 168 -21.14 -4.70 0.61
C LEU A 168 -22.66 -4.56 0.47
N ALA A 169 -23.34 -5.55 -0.13
CA ALA A 169 -24.79 -5.53 -0.31
C ALA A 169 -25.55 -5.50 1.04
N GLU A 170 -25.13 -6.31 2.01
CA GLU A 170 -25.72 -6.36 3.35
C GLU A 170 -25.56 -5.03 4.09
N ALA A 171 -24.36 -4.44 4.04
CA ALA A 171 -24.08 -3.13 4.65
C ALA A 171 -24.93 -2.00 4.06
N MET A 172 -25.26 -2.09 2.77
CA MET A 172 -26.10 -1.11 2.08
C MET A 172 -27.58 -1.30 2.38
N ALA A 173 -28.04 -2.54 2.60
CA ALA A 173 -29.42 -2.83 3.00
C ALA A 173 -29.73 -2.33 4.42
N GLY A 174 -28.79 -2.51 5.36
CA GLY A 174 -28.94 -2.08 6.76
C GLY A 174 -28.98 -0.55 6.98
N LYS A 175 -28.65 0.26 5.96
CA LYS A 175 -28.70 1.73 6.02
C LYS A 175 -30.00 2.35 5.48
N LYS A 176 -30.94 1.53 4.98
CA LYS A 176 -32.23 2.00 4.43
C LYS A 176 -33.35 2.08 5.47
N GLN A 177 -33.06 1.84 6.75
CA GLN A 177 -33.96 2.02 7.89
C GLN A 177 -33.57 3.28 8.66
#